data_AF-A0A965QTA0-F1
#
_entry.id   AF-A0A965QTA0-F1
#
_cell.length_a   1.000
_cell.length_b   1.000
_cell.length_c   1.000
_cell.angle_alpha   90.00
_cell.angle_beta   90.00
_cell.angle_gamma   90.00
#
_symmetry.space_group_name_H-M   'P 1'
#
loop_
_entity.id
_entity.type
_entity.pdbx_description
1 polymer ?
#
loop_
_entity_poly.entity_id
_entity_poly.type
_entity_poly.pdbx_seq_one_letter_code
_entity_poly.pdbx_strand_id
1 'polypeptide(L)'
;MTICLLKSKIHRAAVTGASVDYEGSLTIAADLAEKVGLRAYERILVGNLTNGERFETYVIEGKAGSGVIELNGATAHLGKVGD
;
A
#
# COMPACT_ATOMS: atom_id res chain seq x y z
N MET A 1 -0.88 -24.39 18.49
CA MET A 1 -1.86 -23.71 17.61
C MET A 1 -1.35 -22.30 17.37
N THR A 2 -1.30 -21.84 16.12
CA THR A 2 -0.83 -20.49 15.77
C THR A 2 -2.00 -19.73 15.14
N ILE A 3 -2.19 -18.46 15.50
CA ILE A 3 -3.23 -17.58 14.94
C ILE A 3 -2.58 -16.41 14.19
N CYS A 4 -3.24 -15.93 13.13
CA CYS A 4 -2.83 -14.73 12.40
C CYS A 4 -3.64 -13.53 12.90
N LEU A 5 -2.96 -12.52 13.43
CA LEU A 5 -3.57 -11.28 13.91
C LEU A 5 -3.16 -10.09 13.05
N LEU A 6 -3.98 -9.05 13.06
CA LEU A 6 -3.62 -7.77 12.44
C LEU A 6 -2.49 -7.13 13.25
N LYS A 7 -1.31 -7.00 12.63
CA LYS A 7 -0.16 -6.29 13.22
C LYS A 7 -0.43 -4.79 13.30
N SER A 8 -0.82 -4.17 12.19
CA SER A 8 -1.05 -2.73 12.09
C SER A 8 -1.87 -2.37 10.84
N LYS A 9 -2.33 -1.12 10.72
CA LYS A 9 -3.11 -0.64 9.57
C LYS A 9 -2.87 0.85 9.29
N ILE A 10 -2.86 1.22 8.01
CA ILE A 10 -3.10 2.59 7.55
C ILE A 10 -4.57 2.65 7.15
N HIS A 11 -5.37 3.46 7.85
CA HIS A 11 -6.81 3.51 7.64
C HIS A 11 -7.18 4.69 6.75
N ARG A 12 -7.89 4.42 5.64
CA ARG A 12 -8.39 5.44 4.69
C ARG A 12 -7.28 6.34 4.11
N ALA A 13 -6.15 5.74 3.77
CA ALA A 13 -5.19 6.37 2.87
C ALA A 13 -5.84 6.58 1.50
N ALA A 14 -5.49 7.68 0.83
CA ALA A 14 -5.92 7.95 -0.53
C ALA A 14 -4.82 7.56 -1.51
N VAL A 15 -5.16 6.89 -2.60
CA VAL A 15 -4.20 6.58 -3.68
C VAL A 15 -3.72 7.88 -4.31
N THR A 16 -2.41 8.13 -4.27
CA THR A 16 -1.80 9.36 -4.79
C THR A 16 -1.20 9.18 -6.18
N GLY A 17 -0.95 7.95 -6.61
CA GLY A 17 -0.31 7.63 -7.87
C GLY A 17 -0.60 6.20 -8.34
N ALA A 18 -0.33 5.93 -9.62
CA ALA A 18 -0.32 4.59 -10.17
C ALA A 18 0.73 4.49 -11.30
N SER A 19 1.62 3.51 -11.22
CA SER A 19 2.71 3.30 -12.19
C SER A 19 2.63 1.89 -12.79
N VAL A 20 2.09 1.78 -14.01
CA VAL A 20 1.84 0.50 -14.69
C VAL A 20 3.14 -0.20 -15.10
N ASP A 21 4.16 0.56 -15.51
CA ASP A 21 5.41 0.03 -16.06
C ASP A 21 6.43 -0.39 -14.98
N TYR A 22 6.07 -0.30 -13.70
CA TYR A 22 6.94 -0.67 -12.58
C TYR A 22 6.67 -2.09 -12.06
N GLU A 23 7.57 -2.64 -11.23
CA GLU A 23 7.39 -3.95 -10.59
C GLU A 23 6.29 -3.93 -9.51
N GLY A 24 5.39 -4.92 -9.55
CA GLY A 24 4.21 -4.96 -8.67
C GLY A 24 4.54 -4.76 -7.19
N SER A 25 4.06 -3.66 -6.59
CA SER A 25 4.31 -3.25 -5.19
C SER A 25 3.35 -2.12 -4.79
N LEU A 26 3.38 -1.70 -3.52
CA LEU A 26 2.74 -0.46 -3.06
C LEU A 26 3.79 0.48 -2.46
N THR A 27 4.01 1.65 -3.08
CA THR A 27 4.87 2.68 -2.49
C THR A 27 4.10 3.38 -1.37
N ILE A 28 4.67 3.44 -0.16
CA ILE A 28 4.09 4.14 1.00
C ILE A 28 5.11 5.14 1.51
N ALA A 29 4.70 6.38 1.79
CA ALA A 29 5.57 7.38 2.41
C ALA A 29 6.23 6.81 3.69
N ALA A 30 7.56 6.91 3.79
CA ALA A 30 8.31 6.26 4.86
C ALA A 30 7.83 6.65 6.27
N ASP A 31 7.43 7.90 6.49
CA ASP A 31 6.90 8.36 7.78
C ASP A 31 5.52 7.77 8.12
N LEU A 32 4.70 7.41 7.13
CA LEU A 32 3.46 6.68 7.34
C LEU A 32 3.73 5.20 7.66
N ALA A 33 4.65 4.57 6.92
CA ALA A 33 5.07 3.19 7.17
C ALA A 33 5.66 3.04 8.58
N GLU A 34 6.54 3.96 9.00
CA GLU A 34 7.15 3.99 10.33
C GLU A 34 6.09 4.10 11.45
N LYS A 35 5.10 4.99 11.29
CA LYS A 35 4.01 5.17 12.29
C LYS A 35 3.22 3.89 12.57
N VAL A 36 3.11 2.99 11.58
CA VAL A 36 2.41 1.71 11.72
C VAL A 36 3.37 0.53 11.81
N GLY A 37 4.68 0.78 11.89
CA GLY A 37 5.72 -0.24 11.98
C GLY A 37 5.82 -1.17 10.77
N LEU A 38 5.44 -0.72 9.57
CA LEU A 38 5.68 -1.46 8.31
C LEU A 38 7.14 -1.32 7.89
N ARG A 39 7.68 -2.34 7.22
CA ARG A 39 9.05 -2.35 6.68
C ARG A 39 9.03 -2.51 5.17
N ALA A 40 10.06 -2.01 4.49
CA ALA A 40 10.30 -2.36 3.09
C ALA A 40 10.26 -3.88 2.89
N TYR A 41 9.61 -4.32 1.80
CA TYR A 41 9.36 -5.72 1.44
C TYR A 41 8.44 -6.49 2.40
N GLU A 42 7.81 -5.84 3.39
CA GLU A 42 6.81 -6.48 4.23
C GLU A 42 5.52 -6.75 3.43
N ARG A 43 4.99 -7.97 3.53
CA ARG A 43 3.72 -8.35 2.91
C ARG A 43 2.56 -7.59 3.56
N ILE A 44 1.71 -7.01 2.73
CA ILE A 44 0.51 -6.27 3.15
C ILE A 44 -0.74 -6.78 2.45
N LEU A 45 -1.87 -6.58 3.09
CA LEU A 45 -3.20 -6.75 2.51
C LEU A 45 -3.80 -5.36 2.26
N VAL A 46 -4.21 -5.10 1.02
CA VAL A 46 -4.84 -3.85 0.61
C VAL A 46 -6.33 -4.11 0.35
N GLY A 47 -7.18 -3.21 0.85
CA GLY A 47 -8.60 -3.18 0.53
C GLY A 47 -8.95 -1.81 -0.03
N ASN A 48 -9.38 -1.76 -1.28
CA ASN A 48 -9.84 -0.55 -1.93
C ASN A 48 -11.34 -0.38 -1.65
N LEU A 49 -11.70 0.68 -0.91
CA LEU A 49 -13.08 0.94 -0.51
C LEU A 49 -13.96 1.38 -1.69
N THR A 50 -13.36 2.05 -2.68
CA THR A 50 -14.07 2.69 -3.79
C THR A 50 -14.57 1.68 -4.81
N ASN A 51 -13.78 0.63 -5.10
CA ASN A 51 -14.14 -0.40 -6.08
C ASN A 51 -14.35 -1.81 -5.49
N GLY A 52 -14.02 -2.02 -4.21
CA GLY A 52 -14.17 -3.30 -3.53
C GLY A 52 -13.03 -4.30 -3.74
N GLU A 53 -12.00 -3.96 -4.53
CA GLU A 53 -10.84 -4.82 -4.77
C GLU A 53 -10.08 -5.12 -3.48
N ARG A 54 -9.58 -6.37 -3.38
CA ARG A 54 -8.79 -6.84 -2.24
C ARG A 54 -7.63 -7.68 -2.74
N PHE A 55 -6.41 -7.28 -2.39
CA PHE A 55 -5.21 -7.92 -2.92
C PHE A 55 -4.05 -7.88 -1.92
N GLU A 56 -3.10 -8.80 -2.09
CA GLU A 56 -1.84 -8.82 -1.35
C GLU A 56 -0.71 -8.29 -2.22
N THR A 57 0.23 -7.58 -1.60
CA THR A 57 1.48 -7.12 -2.24
C THR A 57 2.52 -6.85 -1.13
N TYR A 58 3.57 -6.10 -1.42
CA TYR A 58 4.59 -5.69 -0.46
C TYR A 58 4.87 -4.18 -0.51
N VAL A 59 5.44 -3.67 0.58
CA VAL A 59 5.75 -2.24 0.74
C VAL A 59 7.06 -1.88 0.05
N ILE A 60 7.07 -0.77 -0.67
CA ILE A 60 8.26 0.01 -1.03
C ILE A 60 8.21 1.35 -0.32
N GLU A 61 9.32 1.81 0.23
CA GLU A 61 9.37 3.10 0.93
C GLU A 61 9.48 4.25 -0.08
N GLY A 62 8.51 5.18 0.00
CA GLY A 62 8.52 6.44 -0.71
C GLY A 62 9.08 7.58 0.15
N LYS A 63 9.23 8.75 -0.47
CA LYS A 63 9.75 9.96 0.20
C LYS A 63 8.93 10.33 1.44
N ALA A 64 9.58 10.48 2.59
CA ALA A 64 8.92 10.90 3.83
C ALA A 64 8.24 12.28 3.69
N GLY A 65 7.08 12.44 4.33
CA GLY A 65 6.27 13.66 4.30
C GLY A 65 5.53 13.91 2.99
N SER A 66 5.70 13.08 1.97
CA SER A 66 4.97 13.19 0.70
C SER A 66 3.51 12.75 0.79
N GLY A 67 3.18 11.88 1.76
CA GLY A 67 1.89 11.22 1.83
C GLY A 67 1.65 10.21 0.70
N VAL A 68 2.70 9.82 -0.06
CA VAL A 68 2.55 8.91 -1.20
C VAL A 68 1.95 7.57 -0.79
N ILE A 69 0.96 7.13 -1.58
CA ILE A 69 0.34 5.81 -1.61
C ILE A 69 0.15 5.47 -3.08
N GLU A 70 1.14 4.81 -3.68
CA GLU A 70 1.19 4.59 -5.12
C GLU A 70 1.10 3.11 -5.46
N LEU A 71 0.17 2.78 -6.37
CA LEU A 71 -0.03 1.43 -6.89
C LEU A 71 0.93 1.16 -8.03
N ASN A 72 1.82 0.19 -7.88
CA ASN A 72 2.79 -0.14 -8.92
C ASN A 72 2.51 -1.47 -9.62
N GLY A 73 2.89 -1.55 -10.89
CA GLY A 73 2.81 -2.74 -11.73
C GLY A 73 1.39 -3.28 -11.81
N ALA A 74 1.23 -4.58 -11.58
CA ALA A 74 -0.07 -5.24 -11.60
C ALA A 74 -1.11 -4.60 -10.66
N THR A 75 -0.68 -3.99 -9.54
CA THR A 75 -1.61 -3.34 -8.61
C THR A 75 -2.19 -2.04 -9.15
N ALA A 76 -1.55 -1.40 -10.15
CA ALA A 76 -2.04 -0.20 -10.81
C ALA A 76 -3.36 -0.43 -11.56
N HIS A 77 -3.71 -1.68 -11.86
CA HIS A 77 -5.00 -2.05 -12.45
C HIS A 77 -6.13 -2.22 -11.41
N LEU A 78 -5.80 -2.26 -10.12
CA LEU A 78 -6.72 -2.58 -9.03
C LEU A 78 -7.23 -1.33 -8.28
N GLY A 79 -6.86 -0.14 -8.76
CA GLY A 79 -7.31 1.13 -8.22
C GLY A 79 -6.84 2.30 -9.09
N LYS A 80 -7.24 3.50 -8.72
CA LYS A 80 -6.87 4.74 -9.42
C LYS A 80 -6.61 5.86 -8.41
N VAL A 81 -5.96 6.92 -8.87
CA VAL A 81 -5.71 8.12 -8.04
C VAL A 81 -7.03 8.65 -7.47
N GLY A 82 -7.04 8.90 -6.16
CA GLY A 82 -8.18 9.38 -5.40
C GLY A 82 -9.05 8.28 -4.76
N ASP A 83 -8.82 7.00 -5.08
CA ASP A 83 -9.46 5.89 -4.39
C ASP A 83 -9.03 5.79 -2.91
#